data_AF-A0A7L2STQ2-F1
#
_entry.id   AF-A0A7L2STQ2-F1
#
_cell.length_a   1.000
_cell.length_b   1.000
_cell.length_c   1.000
_cell.angle_alpha   90.00
_cell.angle_beta   90.00
_cell.angle_gamma   90.00
#
_symmetry.space_group_name_H-M   'P 1'
#
loop_
_entity.id
_entity.type
_entity.pdbx_description
1 polymer ?
#
loop_
_entity_poly.entity_id
_entity_poly.type
_entity_poly.pdbx_seq_one_letter_code
_entity_poly.pdbx_strand_id
1 'polypeptide(L)'
;RKMEITTPPTSKCIMYWKRKVKSEYMRLRQLKRFQANMGAKALFVANFAKVHEKTQILNEDWKKLRVQPVQLMKPVSGHPFLKQCTVESIFPGFSSQTLYMRTLNTVALVPIMYSWSPLQQNFMV
;
A
#
# COMPACT_ATOMS: atom_id res chain seq x y z
N ARG A 1 -10.51 50.93 -43.24
CA ARG A 1 -11.16 51.12 -41.91
C ARG A 1 -11.41 49.73 -41.33
N LYS A 2 -10.63 49.29 -40.33
CA LYS A 2 -10.86 48.00 -39.64
C LYS A 2 -12.11 48.15 -38.76
N MET A 3 -13.12 47.32 -38.97
CA MET A 3 -14.29 47.25 -38.09
C MET A 3 -13.87 46.59 -36.78
N GLU A 4 -13.94 47.34 -35.68
CA GLU A 4 -13.83 46.78 -34.33
C GLU A 4 -15.03 45.88 -34.07
N ILE A 5 -14.78 44.59 -33.88
CA ILE A 5 -15.79 43.63 -33.44
C ILE A 5 -16.05 43.93 -31.96
N THR A 6 -17.12 44.68 -31.70
CA THR A 6 -17.63 44.94 -30.34
C THR A 6 -18.05 43.62 -29.70
N THR A 7 -17.19 43.08 -28.84
CA THR A 7 -17.51 41.92 -28.00
C THR A 7 -18.79 42.19 -27.18
N PRO A 8 -19.75 41.23 -27.13
CA PRO A 8 -21.02 41.45 -26.45
C PRO A 8 -20.77 41.73 -24.95
N PRO A 9 -21.51 42.66 -24.33
CA PRO A 9 -21.28 43.15 -22.96
C PRO A 9 -21.30 42.03 -21.90
N THR A 10 -21.94 40.88 -22.19
CA THR A 10 -21.98 39.68 -21.36
C THR A 10 -20.66 38.90 -21.30
N SER A 11 -19.82 38.96 -22.34
CA SER A 11 -18.54 38.23 -22.39
C SER A 11 -17.53 38.73 -21.35
N LYS A 12 -17.46 40.06 -21.15
CA LYS A 12 -16.60 40.68 -20.13
C LYS A 12 -17.04 40.32 -18.71
N CYS A 13 -18.36 40.22 -18.47
CA CYS A 13 -18.93 39.76 -17.19
C CYS A 13 -18.60 38.28 -16.90
N ILE A 14 -18.80 37.39 -17.88
CA ILE A 14 -18.47 35.96 -17.73
C ILE A 14 -16.97 35.75 -17.49
N MET A 15 -16.10 36.47 -18.22
CA MET A 15 -14.66 36.38 -18.03
C MET A 15 -14.19 36.93 -16.68
N TYR A 16 -14.82 38.01 -16.19
CA TYR A 16 -14.59 38.53 -14.85
C TYR A 16 -14.94 37.50 -13.77
N TRP A 17 -16.12 36.88 -13.86
CA TRP A 17 -16.53 35.85 -12.89
C TRP A 17 -15.65 34.61 -12.92
N LYS A 18 -15.25 34.12 -14.09
CA LYS A 18 -14.28 33.01 -14.20
C LYS A 18 -12.96 33.35 -13.52
N ARG A 19 -12.44 34.57 -13.71
CA ARG A 19 -11.21 35.04 -13.06
C ARG A 19 -11.38 35.14 -11.54
N LYS A 20 -12.51 35.69 -11.07
CA LYS A 20 -12.83 35.86 -9.65
C LYS A 20 -13.00 34.51 -8.95
N VAL A 21 -13.73 33.57 -9.54
CA VAL A 21 -13.90 32.20 -9.02
C VAL A 21 -12.56 31.49 -8.92
N LYS A 22 -11.71 31.57 -9.97
CA LYS A 22 -10.36 30.98 -9.93
C LYS A 22 -9.52 31.58 -8.81
N SER A 23 -9.55 32.90 -8.64
CA SER A 23 -8.81 33.59 -7.58
C SER A 23 -9.28 33.18 -6.18
N GLU A 24 -10.59 33.22 -5.92
CA GLU A 24 -11.15 32.84 -4.62
C GLU A 24 -10.95 31.35 -4.32
N TYR A 25 -11.11 30.48 -5.32
CA TYR A 25 -10.81 29.05 -5.17
C TYR A 25 -9.36 28.82 -4.78
N MET A 26 -8.40 29.46 -5.47
CA MET A 26 -6.99 29.31 -5.15
C MET A 26 -6.65 29.85 -3.76
N ARG A 27 -7.24 30.99 -3.36
CA ARG A 27 -7.10 31.56 -2.02
C ARG A 27 -7.62 30.61 -0.95
N LEU A 28 -8.83 30.08 -1.11
CA LEU A 28 -9.44 29.13 -0.17
C LEU A 28 -8.68 27.81 -0.12
N ARG A 29 -8.22 27.29 -1.27
CA ARG A 29 -7.43 26.06 -1.33
C ARG A 29 -6.09 26.22 -0.61
N GLN A 30 -5.38 27.32 -0.81
CA GLN A 30 -4.14 27.60 -0.09
C GLN A 30 -4.38 27.74 1.41
N LEU A 31 -5.41 28.51 1.81
CA LEU A 31 -5.80 28.67 3.22
C LEU A 31 -6.09 27.31 3.88
N LYS A 32 -6.93 26.47 3.26
CA LYS A 32 -7.23 25.12 3.76
C LYS A 32 -5.99 24.23 3.82
N ARG A 33 -5.09 24.32 2.83
CA ARG A 33 -3.83 23.57 2.83
C ARG A 33 -2.95 23.96 4.02
N PHE A 34 -2.81 25.25 4.32
CA PHE A 34 -2.01 25.70 5.47
C PHE A 34 -2.61 25.25 6.80
N GLN A 35 -3.94 25.40 6.98
CA GLN A 35 -4.64 24.92 8.17
C GLN A 35 -4.50 23.40 8.36
N ALA A 36 -4.69 22.63 7.28
CA ALA A 36 -4.52 21.17 7.31
C ALA A 36 -3.08 20.76 7.64
N ASN A 37 -2.07 21.43 7.06
CA ASN A 37 -0.66 21.14 7.35
C ASN A 37 -0.29 21.41 8.80
N MET A 38 -0.85 22.46 9.41
CA MET A 38 -0.66 22.73 10.85
C MET A 38 -1.29 21.62 11.70
N GLY A 39 -2.53 21.22 11.39
CA GLY A 39 -3.20 20.10 12.08
C GLY A 39 -2.50 18.75 11.89
N ALA A 40 -1.95 18.49 10.71
CA ALA A 40 -1.32 17.21 10.38
C ALA A 40 -0.10 16.89 11.25
N LYS A 41 0.71 17.90 11.61
CA LYS A 41 1.87 17.68 12.50
C LYS A 41 1.44 17.24 13.90
N ALA A 42 0.42 17.88 14.46
CA ALA A 42 -0.13 17.51 15.77
C ALA A 42 -0.73 16.10 15.75
N LEU A 43 -1.50 15.78 14.69
CA LEU A 43 -2.05 14.45 14.49
C LEU A 43 -0.96 13.38 14.34
N PHE A 44 0.15 13.68 13.66
CA PHE A 44 1.27 12.76 13.53
C PHE A 44 1.89 12.42 14.88
N VAL A 45 2.17 13.43 15.72
CA VAL A 45 2.73 13.20 17.06
C VAL A 45 1.77 12.38 17.93
N ALA A 46 0.48 12.71 17.92
CA ALA A 46 -0.53 11.94 18.65
C ALA A 46 -0.64 10.49 18.15
N ASN A 47 -0.56 10.28 16.83
CA ASN A 47 -0.56 8.95 16.23
C ASN A 47 0.72 8.17 16.58
N PHE A 48 1.88 8.83 16.57
CA PHE A 48 3.14 8.21 16.94
C PHE A 48 3.12 7.67 18.37
N ALA A 49 2.54 8.42 19.32
CA ALA A 49 2.34 7.94 20.69
C ALA A 49 1.48 6.66 20.73
N LYS A 50 0.37 6.61 19.98
CA LYS A 50 -0.49 5.41 19.88
C LYS A 50 0.24 4.22 19.25
N VAL A 51 1.04 4.46 18.22
CA VAL A 51 1.86 3.41 17.59
C VAL A 51 2.89 2.89 18.59
N HIS A 52 3.55 3.76 19.33
CA HIS A 52 4.52 3.37 20.35
C HIS A 52 3.88 2.48 21.43
N GLU A 53 2.76 2.91 21.99
CA GLU A 53 2.01 2.15 23.01
C GLU A 53 1.60 0.75 22.48
N LYS A 54 0.99 0.69 21.29
CA LYS A 54 0.57 -0.59 20.69
C LYS A 54 1.75 -1.50 20.38
N THR A 55 2.85 -0.93 19.89
CA THR A 55 4.06 -1.70 19.59
C THR A 55 4.69 -2.24 20.87
N GLN A 56 4.66 -1.47 21.96
CA GLN A 56 5.13 -1.93 23.25
C GLN A 56 4.32 -3.12 23.75
N ILE A 57 2.98 -3.06 23.68
CA ILE A 57 2.11 -4.19 24.07
C ILE A 57 2.45 -5.44 23.25
N LEU A 58 2.51 -5.33 21.92
CA LEU A 58 2.85 -6.45 21.04
C LEU A 58 4.25 -7.02 21.31
N ASN A 59 5.22 -6.15 21.62
CA ASN A 59 6.58 -6.54 21.94
C ASN A 59 6.67 -7.27 23.30
N GLU A 60 5.93 -6.81 24.31
CA GLU A 60 5.85 -7.50 25.60
C GLU A 60 5.18 -8.87 25.47
N ASP A 61 4.14 -9.00 24.63
CA ASP A 61 3.54 -10.30 24.35
C ASP A 61 4.49 -11.21 23.56
N TRP A 62 5.23 -10.68 22.60
CA TRP A 62 6.24 -11.44 21.85
C TRP A 62 7.38 -11.95 22.76
N LYS A 63 7.87 -11.13 23.70
CA LYS A 63 8.93 -11.52 24.65
C LYS A 63 8.55 -12.70 25.56
N LYS A 64 7.25 -12.91 25.80
CA LYS A 64 6.76 -14.06 26.58
C LYS A 64 6.85 -15.37 25.79
N LEU A 65 6.94 -15.30 24.47
CA LEU A 65 7.03 -16.47 23.60
C LEU A 65 8.47 -17.00 23.58
N ARG A 66 8.60 -18.33 23.66
CA ARG A 66 9.87 -19.04 23.44
C ARG A 66 9.83 -19.74 22.09
N VAL A 67 9.93 -18.96 21.01
CA VAL A 67 9.91 -19.48 19.64
C VAL A 67 11.28 -20.07 19.30
N GLN A 68 11.31 -21.32 18.85
CA GLN A 68 12.56 -21.95 18.42
C GLN A 68 13.05 -21.31 17.11
N PRO A 69 14.32 -20.89 17.01
CA PRO A 69 14.89 -20.45 15.75
C PRO A 69 14.87 -21.56 14.71
N VAL A 70 14.56 -21.21 13.46
CA VAL A 70 14.58 -22.16 12.35
C VAL A 70 16.00 -22.71 12.19
N GLN A 71 16.13 -24.03 12.30
CA GLN A 71 17.39 -24.72 12.10
C GLN A 71 17.65 -24.94 10.62
N LEU A 72 18.93 -24.94 10.23
CA LEU A 72 19.33 -25.32 8.88
C LEU A 72 18.85 -26.75 8.60
N MET A 73 18.21 -26.93 7.44
CA MET A 73 17.81 -28.26 6.99
C MET A 73 19.05 -29.11 6.82
N LYS A 74 19.22 -30.12 7.68
CA LYS A 74 20.27 -31.11 7.50
C LYS A 74 19.88 -32.02 6.34
N PRO A 75 20.81 -32.31 5.41
CA PRO A 75 20.55 -33.32 4.39
C PRO A 75 20.25 -34.64 5.11
N VAL A 76 19.08 -35.21 4.88
CA VAL A 76 18.81 -36.60 5.28
C VAL A 76 19.70 -37.45 4.37
N SER A 77 20.78 -37.99 4.92
CA SER A 77 21.65 -38.90 4.18
C SER A 77 20.81 -40.08 3.68
N GLY A 78 20.72 -40.28 2.37
CA GLY A 78 20.19 -41.53 1.79
C GLY A 78 18.91 -41.44 0.95
N HIS A 79 18.54 -40.30 0.37
CA HIS A 79 17.53 -40.28 -0.70
C HIS A 79 18.12 -39.83 -2.04
N PRO A 80 18.47 -40.78 -2.93
CA PRO A 80 19.06 -40.53 -4.25
C PRO A 80 18.20 -39.68 -5.20
N PHE A 81 16.92 -39.47 -4.86
CA PHE A 81 15.93 -38.86 -5.76
C PHE A 81 15.46 -37.47 -5.34
N LEU A 82 16.04 -36.89 -4.28
CA LEU A 82 15.70 -35.53 -3.88
C LEU A 82 16.34 -34.52 -4.85
N LYS A 83 15.51 -33.67 -5.46
CA LYS A 83 15.96 -32.56 -6.29
C LYS A 83 16.84 -31.62 -5.44
N GLN A 84 17.94 -31.14 -6.01
CA GLN A 84 18.79 -30.13 -5.39
C GLN A 84 18.41 -28.74 -5.90
N CYS A 85 18.56 -27.73 -5.04
CA CYS A 85 18.52 -26.33 -5.45
C CYS A 85 19.86 -25.67 -5.12
N THR A 86 20.36 -24.88 -6.05
CA THR A 86 21.61 -24.12 -5.89
C THR A 86 21.29 -22.64 -5.90
N VAL A 87 21.84 -21.91 -4.93
CA VAL A 87 21.76 -20.46 -4.83
C VAL A 87 23.16 -19.91 -5.06
N GLU A 88 23.28 -19.06 -6.07
CA GLU A 88 24.53 -18.37 -6.41
C GLU A 88 24.46 -16.92 -5.93
N SER A 89 25.60 -16.40 -5.47
CA SER A 89 25.71 -15.01 -5.04
C SER A 89 26.44 -14.19 -6.10
N ILE A 90 25.90 -13.01 -6.40
CA ILE A 90 26.58 -12.00 -7.24
C ILE A 90 27.64 -11.21 -6.47
N PHE A 91 27.69 -11.34 -5.14
CA PHE A 91 28.66 -10.65 -4.30
C PHE A 91 30.00 -11.41 -4.29
N PRO A 92 31.13 -10.75 -4.61
CA PRO A 92 32.44 -11.39 -4.59
C PRO A 92 32.78 -11.98 -3.22
N GLY A 93 33.18 -13.26 -3.18
CA GLY A 93 33.63 -13.93 -1.96
C GLY A 93 32.58 -14.81 -1.26
N PHE A 94 31.33 -14.85 -1.74
CA PHE A 94 30.35 -15.86 -1.31
C PHE A 94 30.35 -17.04 -2.26
N SER A 95 30.50 -18.26 -1.72
CA SER A 95 30.40 -19.50 -2.49
C SER A 95 28.95 -19.86 -2.81
N SER A 96 28.76 -20.61 -3.91
CA SER A 96 27.46 -21.18 -4.25
C SER A 96 27.02 -22.17 -3.17
N GLN A 97 25.76 -22.06 -2.74
CA GLN A 97 25.18 -22.92 -1.72
C GLN A 97 24.20 -23.91 -2.36
N THR A 98 24.36 -25.19 -2.08
CA THR A 98 23.48 -26.24 -2.61
C THR A 98 22.76 -26.97 -1.47
N LEU A 99 21.44 -27.10 -1.58
CA LEU A 99 20.55 -27.71 -0.60
C LEU A 99 19.60 -28.69 -1.28
N TYR A 100 19.05 -29.65 -0.52
CA TYR A 100 18.00 -30.54 -1.03
C TYR A 100 16.63 -29.87 -0.91
N MET A 101 15.83 -29.99 -1.97
CA MET A 101 14.46 -29.50 -2.00
C MET A 101 13.52 -30.49 -1.29
N ARG A 102 12.71 -29.98 -0.36
CA ARG A 102 11.60 -30.72 0.23
C ARG A 102 10.33 -30.47 -0.58
N THR A 103 9.85 -31.50 -1.28
CA THR A 103 8.57 -31.44 -2.01
C THR A 103 7.41 -31.26 -1.03
N LEU A 104 6.56 -30.27 -1.27
CA LEU A 104 5.29 -30.13 -0.56
C LEU A 104 4.27 -31.12 -1.14
N ASN A 105 3.50 -31.77 -0.29
CA ASN A 105 2.48 -32.71 -0.73
C ASN A 105 1.39 -32.00 -1.55
N THR A 106 0.84 -32.69 -2.54
CA THR A 106 -0.26 -32.18 -3.36
C THR A 106 -1.53 -32.06 -2.51
N VAL A 107 -2.28 -30.96 -2.71
CA VAL A 107 -3.56 -30.70 -2.06
C VAL A 107 -4.61 -30.48 -3.16
N ALA A 108 -5.82 -31.00 -2.97
CA ALA A 108 -6.90 -30.85 -3.93
C ALA A 108 -7.31 -29.38 -4.09
N LEU A 109 -7.49 -28.94 -5.33
CA LEU A 109 -7.92 -27.59 -5.66
C LEU A 109 -9.45 -27.49 -5.67
N VAL A 110 -9.97 -26.34 -5.24
CA VAL A 110 -11.39 -25.96 -5.37
C VAL A 110 -11.54 -25.09 -6.63
N PRO A 111 -12.66 -25.15 -7.37
CA PRO A 111 -12.90 -24.27 -8.51
C PRO A 111 -12.81 -22.78 -8.17
N ILE A 112 -12.46 -21.97 -9.16
CA ILE A 112 -12.44 -20.51 -9.03
C ILE A 112 -13.87 -20.00 -8.85
N MET A 113 -14.09 -19.26 -7.76
CA MET A 113 -15.38 -18.64 -7.45
C MET A 113 -15.15 -17.17 -7.09
N TYR A 114 -15.87 -16.26 -7.73
CA TYR A 114 -15.88 -14.85 -7.33
C TYR A 114 -16.84 -14.64 -6.17
N SER A 115 -16.53 -13.70 -5.28
CA SER A 115 -17.43 -13.32 -4.19
C SER A 115 -18.69 -12.66 -4.75
N TRP A 116 -19.85 -13.12 -4.29
CA TRP A 116 -21.15 -12.54 -4.60
C TRP A 116 -21.99 -12.48 -3.33
N SER A 117 -22.82 -11.44 -3.19
CA SER A 117 -23.74 -11.31 -2.08
C SER A 117 -24.97 -12.21 -2.32
N PRO A 118 -25.38 -13.04 -1.35
CA PRO A 118 -26.58 -13.85 -1.49
C PRO A 118 -27.82 -12.95 -1.53
N LEU A 119 -28.77 -13.24 -2.41
CA LEU A 119 -30.03 -12.50 -2.55
C LEU A 119 -31.22 -13.41 -2.31
N GLN A 120 -32.15 -12.99 -1.43
CA GLN A 120 -33.44 -13.64 -1.23
C GLN A 120 -34.47 -13.20 -2.27
N GLN A 121 -34.32 -11.98 -2.80
CA GLN A 121 -35.10 -11.41 -3.91
C GLN A 121 -34.21 -10.42 -4.69
N ASN A 122 -34.62 -10.05 -5.90
CA ASN A 122 -33.85 -9.16 -6.77
C ASN A 122 -33.65 -7.76 -6.16
N PHE A 123 -32.49 -7.14 -6.44
CA PHE A 123 -32.16 -5.76 -6.05
C PHE A 123 -31.93 -4.90 -7.31
N MET A 124 -32.60 -3.74 -7.40
CA MET A 124 -32.44 -2.79 -8.51
C MET A 124 -31.25 -1.86 -8.24
N VAL A 125 -30.35 -1.73 -9.22
CA VAL A 125 -29.12 -0.91 -9.14
C VAL A 125 -29.22 0.28 -10.09
#